data_AF-A0A537PW60-F1
#
_entry.id   AF-A0A537PW60-F1
#
_cell.length_a   1.000
_cell.length_b   1.000
_cell.length_c   1.000
_cell.angle_alpha   90.00
_cell.angle_beta   90.00
_cell.angle_gamma   90.00
#
_symmetry.space_group_name_H-M   'P 1'
#
loop_
_entity.id
_entity.type
_entity.pdbx_description
1 polymer ?
#
loop_
_entity_poly.entity_id
_entity_poly.type
_entity_poly.pdbx_seq_one_letter_code
_entity_poly.pdbx_strand_id
1 'polypeptide(L)' 'SDAATTVFVKDARYDKIAEAFGGVGAHVTTPDELSRAVNKAMDSGKPTLINAVIDPAAGTESGRIGNLNPKSVVRKK' A
#
# COMPACT_ATOMS: atom_id res chain seq x y z
N SER A 1 -14.98 8.02 16.16
CA SER A 1 -13.71 8.54 16.71
C SER A 1 -12.77 8.73 15.53
N ASP A 2 -12.14 9.90 15.42
CA ASP A 2 -11.20 10.18 14.33
C ASP A 2 -9.94 9.33 14.49
N ALA A 3 -9.40 8.80 13.39
CA ALA A 3 -8.18 8.02 13.43
C ALA A 3 -6.99 8.97 13.68
N ALA A 4 -6.03 8.58 14.52
CA ALA A 4 -4.83 9.39 14.68
C ALA A 4 -4.09 9.51 13.34
N THR A 5 -3.48 10.67 13.06
CA THR A 5 -2.97 11.05 11.74
C THR A 5 -1.96 10.08 11.13
N THR A 6 -1.27 9.28 11.96
CA THR A 6 -0.27 8.29 11.54
C THR A 6 -0.78 6.85 11.55
N VAL A 7 -2.05 6.64 11.89
CA VAL A 7 -2.62 5.29 11.92
C VAL A 7 -2.90 4.84 10.49
N PHE A 8 -2.42 3.65 10.17
CA PHE A 8 -2.81 2.97 8.94
C PHE A 8 -4.32 2.70 8.96
N VAL A 9 -5.03 3.21 7.95
CA VAL A 9 -6.46 2.97 7.77
C VAL A 9 -6.64 1.77 6.86
N LYS A 10 -7.18 0.68 7.40
CA LYS A 10 -7.48 -0.52 6.63
C LYS A 10 -8.46 -0.18 5.49
N ASP A 11 -8.22 -0.76 4.32
CA ASP A 11 -9.04 -0.61 3.11
C ASP A 11 -9.14 0.84 2.59
N ALA A 12 -8.17 1.68 2.94
CA ALA A 12 -8.08 3.05 2.42
C ALA A 12 -8.05 3.08 0.88
N ARG A 13 -8.83 4.00 0.31
CA ARG A 13 -9.01 4.16 -1.15
C ARG A 13 -8.07 5.22 -1.72
N TYR A 14 -6.76 4.92 -1.70
CA TYR A 14 -5.73 5.83 -2.22
C TYR A 14 -5.93 6.20 -3.69
N ASP A 15 -6.51 5.29 -4.48
CA ASP A 15 -6.89 5.52 -5.87
C ASP A 15 -7.82 6.72 -6.05
N LYS A 16 -8.67 7.03 -5.06
CA LYS A 16 -9.55 8.22 -5.08
C LYS A 16 -8.81 9.53 -4.94
N ILE A 17 -7.60 9.52 -4.37
CA ILE A 17 -6.75 10.71 -4.31
C ILE A 17 -6.31 11.08 -5.73
N ALA A 18 -5.90 10.11 -6.54
CA ALA A 18 -5.51 10.39 -7.92
C ALA A 18 -6.68 10.96 -8.73
N GLU A 19 -7.88 10.37 -8.60
CA GLU A 19 -9.09 10.91 -9.25
C GLU A 19 -9.39 12.35 -8.83
N ALA A 20 -9.26 12.66 -7.53
CA ALA A 20 -9.53 13.99 -6.99
C ALA A 20 -8.61 15.09 -7.57
N PHE A 21 -7.39 14.72 -7.98
CA PHE A 21 -6.43 15.63 -8.62
C PHE A 21 -6.40 15.52 -10.15
N GLY A 22 -7.42 14.88 -10.76
CA GLY A 22 -7.56 14.76 -12.22
C GLY A 22 -6.70 13.67 -12.87
N GLY A 23 -6.06 12.82 -12.06
CA GLY A 23 -5.38 11.61 -12.51
C GLY A 23 -6.31 10.41 -12.63
N VAL A 24 -5.73 9.23 -12.88
CA VAL A 24 -6.44 7.96 -12.96
C VAL A 24 -6.24 7.17 -11.66
N GLY A 25 -7.34 6.72 -11.05
CA GLY A 25 -7.32 5.78 -9.92
C GLY A 25 -7.64 4.36 -10.37
N ALA A 26 -6.92 3.37 -9.85
CA ALA A 26 -7.28 1.96 -10.00
C ALA A 26 -7.19 1.25 -8.64
N HIS A 27 -8.23 0.50 -8.28
CA HIS A 27 -8.22 -0.39 -7.12
C HIS A 27 -8.18 -1.84 -7.61
N VAL A 28 -7.19 -2.61 -7.19
CA VAL A 28 -6.94 -3.97 -7.68
C VAL A 28 -6.73 -4.93 -6.53
N THR A 29 -7.26 -6.14 -6.67
CA THR A 29 -7.26 -7.17 -5.62
C THR A 29 -6.58 -8.46 -6.06
N THR A 30 -6.19 -8.54 -7.33
CA THR A 30 -5.55 -9.73 -7.91
C THR A 30 -4.31 -9.37 -8.73
N PRO A 31 -3.35 -10.30 -8.90
CA PRO A 31 -2.18 -10.08 -9.75
C PRO A 31 -2.52 -9.75 -11.21
N ASP A 32 -3.57 -10.38 -11.74
CA ASP A 32 -4.03 -10.17 -13.11
C ASP A 32 -4.60 -8.76 -13.32
N GLU A 33 -5.39 -8.27 -12.36
CA GLU A 33 -5.87 -6.89 -12.37
C GLU A 33 -4.72 -5.89 -12.27
N LEU A 34 -3.73 -6.17 -11.42
CA LEU A 34 -2.54 -5.35 -11.28
C LEU A 34 -1.77 -5.26 -12.59
N SER A 35 -1.50 -6.40 -13.25
CA SER A 35 -0.79 -6.43 -14.55
C SER A 35 -1.52 -5.58 -15.60
N ARG A 36 -2.84 -5.76 -15.73
CA ARG A 36 -3.66 -4.96 -16.67
C ARG A 36 -3.66 -3.46 -16.32
N ALA A 37 -3.79 -3.12 -15.05
CA ALA A 37 -3.82 -1.74 -14.59
C ALA A 37 -2.48 -1.03 -14.84
N VAL A 38 -1.35 -1.71 -14.61
CA VAL A 38 -0.01 -1.18 -14.88
C VAL A 38 0.18 -0.93 -16.37
N ASN A 39 -0.13 -1.92 -17.23
CA ASN A 39 0.02 -1.75 -18.67
C ASN A 39 -0.82 -0.58 -19.19
N LYS A 40 -2.09 -0.50 -18.78
CA LYS A 40 -2.98 0.62 -19.12
C LYS A 40 -2.46 1.97 -18.63
N ALA A 41 -1.91 2.02 -17.42
CA ALA A 41 -1.32 3.25 -16.87
C ALA A 41 -0.16 3.74 -17.73
N MET A 42 0.77 2.83 -18.06
CA MET A 42 1.94 3.12 -18.90
C MET A 42 1.54 3.55 -20.31
N ASP A 43 0.61 2.84 -20.95
CA ASP A 43 0.10 3.16 -22.30
C ASP A 43 -0.61 4.52 -22.34
N SER A 44 -1.25 4.93 -21.23
CA SER A 44 -2.02 6.16 -21.19
C SER A 44 -1.19 7.44 -21.07
N GLY A 45 0.04 7.35 -20.53
CA GLY A 45 0.86 8.51 -20.17
C GLY A 45 0.26 9.43 -19.11
N LYS A 46 -0.85 9.04 -18.47
CA LYS A 46 -1.54 9.85 -17.46
C LYS A 46 -0.99 9.60 -16.06
N PRO A 47 -0.93 10.62 -15.18
CA PRO A 47 -0.69 10.41 -13.76
C PRO A 47 -1.71 9.40 -13.20
N THR A 48 -1.22 8.25 -12.74
CA THR A 48 -2.06 7.12 -12.32
C THR A 48 -1.60 6.59 -10.97
N LEU A 49 -2.55 6.32 -10.07
CA LEU A 49 -2.31 5.64 -8.80
C LEU A 49 -3.07 4.31 -8.78
N ILE A 50 -2.32 3.22 -8.62
CA ILE A 50 -2.85 1.86 -8.50
C ILE A 50 -2.78 1.43 -7.04
N ASN A 51 -3.94 1.34 -6.40
CA ASN A 51 -4.14 0.85 -5.05
C ASN A 51 -4.25 -0.69 -5.08
N ALA A 52 -3.11 -1.37 -4.97
CA ALA A 52 -3.04 -2.83 -4.92
C ALA A 52 -3.26 -3.33 -3.48
N VAL A 53 -4.31 -4.12 -3.29
CA VAL A 53 -4.60 -4.74 -1.99
C VAL A 53 -3.59 -5.85 -1.73
N ILE A 54 -2.91 -5.77 -0.58
CA ILE A 54 -1.94 -6.76 -0.12
C ILE A 54 -2.46 -7.37 1.18
N ASP A 55 -2.21 -8.68 1.38
CA ASP A 55 -2.46 -9.33 2.66
C ASP A 55 -1.62 -8.65 3.76
N PRO A 56 -2.24 -8.12 4.83
CA PRO A 56 -1.54 -7.48 5.94
C PRO A 56 -0.47 -8.38 6.59
N ALA A 57 -0.57 -9.70 6.46
CA ALA A 57 0.37 -10.67 7.01
C ALA A 57 1.52 -11.05 6.05
N ALA A 58 1.51 -10.56 4.80
CA ALA A 58 2.53 -10.94 3.81
C ALA A 58 3.92 -10.34 4.08
N GLY A 59 3.99 -9.26 4.88
CA GLY A 59 5.24 -8.57 5.20
C GLY A 59 5.94 -9.11 6.45
N THR A 60 7.27 -9.04 6.46
CA THR A 60 8.06 -9.11 7.70
C THR A 60 8.48 -7.70 8.11
N GLU A 61 8.61 -7.45 9.42
CA GLU A 61 8.82 -6.10 10.00
C GLU A 61 9.86 -5.26 9.25
N SER A 62 11.01 -5.85 8.88
CA SER A 62 12.09 -5.15 8.18
C SER A 62 12.54 -5.88 6.90
N GLY A 63 11.68 -6.73 6.33
CA GLY A 63 12.02 -7.48 5.12
C GLY A 63 13.32 -8.29 5.29
N ARG A 64 14.28 -8.05 4.39
CA ARG A 64 15.59 -8.73 4.37
C ARG A 64 16.56 -8.28 5.46
N ILE A 65 16.32 -7.17 6.14
CA ILE A 65 17.22 -6.59 7.15
C ILE A 65 16.71 -6.77 8.59
N GLY A 66 15.84 -7.77 8.83
CA GLY A 66 15.31 -8.06 10.16
C GLY A 66 16.37 -8.38 11.23
N ASN A 67 17.57 -8.75 10.82
CA ASN A 67 18.71 -8.92 11.71
C ASN A 67 19.18 -7.60 12.37
N LEU A 68 18.78 -6.44 11.84
CA LEU A 68 19.07 -5.12 12.39
C LEU A 68 17.95 -4.62 13.33
N ASN A 69 16.89 -5.41 13.57
CA ASN A 69 15.79 -4.96 14.42
C ASN A 69 16.27 -4.79 15.88
N PRO A 70 15.90 -3.68 16.54
CA PRO A 70 16.24 -3.46 17.94
C PRO A 70 15.64 -4.57 18.79
N LYS A 71 16.49 -5.31 19.49
CA LYS A 71 16.03 -6.34 20.44
C LYS A 71 15.68 -5.65 21.76
N SER A 72 14.47 -5.88 22.25
CA SER A 72 14.09 -5.43 23.59
C SER A 72 15.09 -5.98 24.62
N VAL A 73 15.73 -5.09 25.38
CA VAL A 73 16.65 -5.44 26.47
C VAL A 73 15.94 -5.63 27.81
N VAL A 74 14.61 -5.51 27.85
CA VAL A 74 13.83 -5.64 29.08
C VAL A 74 13.51 -7.12 29.32
N ARG A 75 14.16 -7.73 30.32
CA ARG A 75 13.75 -9.05 30.85
C ARG A 75 12.34 -8.92 31.45
N LYS A 76 11.40 -9.75 31.01
CA LYS A 76 10.14 -9.97 31.73
C LYS A 76 10.47 -10.37 33.16
N LYS A 77 9.95 -9.62 34.12
CA LYS A 77 10.02 -9.92 35.54
C LYS A 77 9.02 -11.03 35.89
#